data_AF-A0A3C2BVP5-F1
#
_entry.id   AF-A0A3C2BVP5-F1
#
_cell.length_a   1.000
_cell.length_b   1.000
_cell.length_c   1.000
_cell.angle_alpha   90.00
_cell.angle_beta   90.00
_cell.angle_gamma   90.00
#
_symmetry.space_group_name_H-M   'P 1'
#
loop_
_entity.id
_entity.type
_entity.pdbx_description
1 polymer ?
#
loop_
_entity_poly.entity_id
_entity_poly.type
_entity_poly.pdbx_seq_one_letter_code
_entity_poly.pdbx_strand_id
1 'polypeptide(L)'
;MAEIEDTPDLRPPADAVFELIGGSLPSEPVMVDGGWPPPRVRSGRWLITQIVREAILAIRSRRFWVDSAVVLLGSSLAAAVIVAVLSGASASGAAETWPWTYVLAAAILPASASMLAVHWGLLGECRRDQHDDGDLGRGLPLLATSVRGLIFAVLALTLQLVLAALAGASGRTAVAAALAVAVEFLVFGAIGTGVAALLKHPVRAGILGWVLAIALVAGNVAAVWALMPAVRSEDPVTVAINVKHGPFGEAVAYDCAPEAVGNAEIFHTERIMWLAATNPVVIFTMMAADTGLADGIPGWIPAAASVGR
;
A
#
# COMPACT_ATOMS: atom_id res chain seq x y z
N MET A 1 59.02 4.61 -76.67
CA MET A 1 59.32 6.06 -76.78
C MET A 1 58.07 6.80 -76.35
N ALA A 2 58.26 7.91 -75.64
CA ALA A 2 57.31 8.63 -74.79
C ALA A 2 55.90 8.93 -75.36
N GLU A 3 54.90 8.73 -74.49
CA GLU A 3 53.95 9.72 -73.96
C GLU A 3 53.63 10.98 -74.80
N ILE A 4 52.34 11.16 -75.13
CA ILE A 4 51.64 12.45 -75.03
C ILE A 4 50.24 12.19 -74.45
N GLU A 5 49.91 13.08 -73.53
CA GLU A 5 48.90 13.14 -72.50
C GLU A 5 47.63 13.91 -72.97
N ASP A 6 46.48 13.40 -72.50
CA ASP A 6 45.30 14.08 -71.93
C ASP A 6 44.41 15.05 -72.74
N THR A 7 43.10 14.77 -72.73
CA THR A 7 42.01 15.58 -72.11
C THR A 7 40.60 15.03 -72.51
N PRO A 8 39.50 15.26 -71.76
CA PRO A 8 39.23 14.65 -70.46
C PRO A 8 37.76 14.14 -70.29
N ASP A 9 37.52 13.48 -69.16
CA ASP A 9 36.30 13.35 -68.35
C ASP A 9 34.89 13.44 -68.95
N LEU A 10 34.10 12.37 -68.71
CA LEU A 10 32.64 12.41 -68.55
C LEU A 10 32.18 11.16 -67.77
N ARG A 11 31.96 11.30 -66.46
CA ARG A 11 31.12 10.38 -65.68
C ARG A 11 30.06 11.16 -64.90
N PRO A 12 28.81 10.71 -64.96
CA PRO A 12 27.95 10.56 -63.80
C PRO A 12 27.90 9.08 -63.35
N PRO A 13 27.58 8.80 -62.08
CA PRO A 13 27.74 7.48 -61.47
C PRO A 13 26.48 6.58 -61.56
N ALA A 14 26.76 5.29 -61.72
CA ALA A 14 26.01 4.10 -61.27
C ALA A 14 24.47 4.11 -61.36
N ASP A 15 23.96 3.66 -62.51
CA ASP A 15 22.58 3.22 -62.67
C ASP A 15 22.35 1.86 -61.96
N ALA A 16 21.25 1.79 -61.22
CA ALA A 16 20.80 0.63 -60.46
C ALA A 16 20.46 -0.56 -61.38
N VAL A 17 20.99 -1.74 -61.07
CA VAL A 17 20.57 -3.01 -61.67
C VAL A 17 19.64 -3.72 -60.69
N PHE A 18 18.37 -3.84 -61.05
CA PHE A 18 17.41 -4.71 -60.38
C PHE A 18 17.38 -6.04 -61.11
N GLU A 19 17.78 -7.13 -60.44
CA GLU A 19 17.57 -8.49 -60.94
C GLU A 19 16.42 -9.16 -60.18
N LEU A 20 15.40 -9.54 -60.95
CA LEU A 20 14.19 -10.20 -60.52
C LEU A 20 14.44 -11.72 -60.53
N ILE A 21 14.49 -12.39 -59.37
CA ILE A 21 14.62 -13.86 -59.33
C ILE A 21 13.41 -14.46 -58.62
N GLY A 22 12.39 -14.76 -59.43
CA GLY A 22 11.48 -15.86 -59.22
C GLY A 22 11.77 -16.95 -60.27
N GLY A 23 12.15 -18.14 -59.80
CA GLY A 23 12.38 -19.35 -60.60
C GLY A 23 13.73 -19.99 -60.24
N SER A 24 13.87 -21.22 -59.76
CA SER A 24 12.98 -22.39 -59.62
C SER A 24 13.48 -23.26 -58.46
N LEU A 25 12.56 -23.92 -57.74
CA LEU A 25 12.79 -24.81 -56.58
C LEU A 25 13.89 -25.88 -56.82
N PRO A 26 14.66 -26.21 -55.77
CA PRO A 26 14.53 -27.55 -55.18
C PRO A 26 13.96 -27.48 -53.76
N SER A 27 13.06 -28.40 -53.49
CA SER A 27 12.35 -28.60 -52.24
C SER A 27 13.27 -29.16 -51.13
N GLU A 28 14.01 -28.30 -50.44
CA GLU A 28 14.44 -28.58 -49.06
C GLU A 28 14.48 -27.26 -48.28
N PRO A 29 13.75 -27.13 -47.15
CA PRO A 29 13.96 -26.01 -46.25
C PRO A 29 15.34 -26.18 -45.62
N VAL A 30 16.31 -25.40 -46.11
CA VAL A 30 17.54 -25.10 -45.36
C VAL A 30 17.09 -24.36 -44.10
N MET A 31 16.98 -25.13 -43.01
CA MET A 31 16.88 -24.61 -41.65
C MET A 31 18.14 -23.80 -41.37
N VAL A 32 18.05 -22.49 -41.57
CA VAL A 32 18.98 -21.55 -40.95
C VAL A 32 18.61 -21.51 -39.47
N ASP A 33 19.22 -22.41 -38.69
CA ASP A 33 19.19 -22.43 -37.23
C ASP A 33 19.93 -21.21 -36.67
N GLY A 34 19.29 -20.05 -36.75
CA GLY A 34 19.76 -18.79 -36.15
C GLY A 34 18.64 -17.98 -35.49
N GLY A 35 17.40 -18.46 -35.54
CA GLY A 35 16.28 -17.85 -34.85
C GLY A 35 16.07 -18.52 -33.50
N TRP A 36 16.41 -17.84 -32.41
CA TRP A 36 15.81 -18.14 -31.11
C TRP A 36 14.30 -18.31 -31.31
N PRO A 37 13.68 -19.42 -30.86
CA PRO A 37 12.24 -19.56 -31.00
C PRO A 37 11.59 -18.33 -30.36
N PRO A 38 10.65 -17.64 -31.05
CA PRO A 38 9.98 -16.50 -30.44
C PRO A 38 9.37 -16.97 -29.11
N PRO A 39 9.50 -16.20 -28.02
CA PRO A 39 8.96 -16.60 -26.74
C PRO A 39 7.49 -16.94 -26.96
N ARG A 40 7.09 -18.18 -26.63
CA ARG A 40 5.71 -18.63 -26.80
C ARG A 40 4.83 -17.71 -25.95
N VAL A 41 4.19 -16.73 -26.59
CA VAL A 41 3.22 -15.84 -25.95
C VAL A 41 2.03 -16.72 -25.58
N ARG A 42 2.03 -17.27 -24.36
CA ARG A 42 0.91 -18.06 -23.85
C ARG A 42 -0.31 -17.13 -23.73
N SER A 43 -1.44 -17.60 -24.23
CA SER A 43 -2.69 -16.82 -24.28
C SER A 43 -3.20 -16.46 -22.88
N GLY A 44 -3.94 -15.36 -22.76
CA GLY A 44 -4.55 -14.91 -21.49
C GLY A 44 -5.42 -15.98 -20.81
N ARG A 45 -5.90 -16.97 -21.56
CA ARG A 45 -6.61 -18.14 -21.01
C ARG A 45 -5.75 -18.94 -20.03
N TRP A 46 -4.46 -19.13 -20.30
CA TRP A 46 -3.55 -19.85 -19.41
C TRP A 46 -3.39 -19.11 -18.07
N LEU A 47 -3.24 -17.79 -18.11
CA LEU A 47 -3.15 -16.95 -16.92
C LEU A 47 -4.41 -17.06 -16.06
N ILE A 48 -5.58 -16.95 -16.68
CA ILE A 48 -6.88 -17.11 -15.99
C ILE A 48 -6.98 -18.48 -15.34
N THR A 49 -6.58 -19.56 -16.04
CA THR A 49 -6.59 -20.91 -15.46
C THR A 49 -5.68 -21.02 -14.23
N GLN A 50 -4.48 -20.41 -14.25
CA GLN A 50 -3.60 -20.43 -13.08
C GLN A 50 -4.19 -19.62 -11.92
N ILE A 51 -4.77 -18.43 -12.18
CA ILE A 51 -5.44 -17.62 -11.16
C ILE A 51 -6.56 -18.42 -10.48
N VAL A 52 -7.44 -19.05 -11.26
CA VAL A 52 -8.54 -19.85 -10.74
C VAL A 52 -8.03 -21.06 -9.95
N ARG A 53 -7.00 -21.74 -10.46
CA ARG A 53 -6.39 -22.88 -9.77
C ARG A 53 -5.80 -22.48 -8.42
N GLU A 54 -5.01 -21.40 -8.38
CA GLU A 54 -4.41 -20.90 -7.13
C GLU A 54 -5.49 -20.45 -6.14
N ALA A 55 -6.56 -19.80 -6.61
CA ALA A 55 -7.69 -19.42 -5.77
C ALA A 55 -8.35 -20.65 -5.13
N ILE A 56 -8.63 -21.70 -5.91
CA ILE A 56 -9.21 -22.95 -5.41
C ILE A 56 -8.27 -23.63 -4.39
N LEU A 57 -6.98 -23.70 -4.69
CA LEU A 57 -5.99 -24.30 -3.79
C LEU A 57 -5.86 -23.53 -2.47
N ALA A 58 -5.89 -22.20 -2.52
CA ALA A 58 -5.88 -21.35 -1.33
C ALA A 58 -7.14 -21.59 -0.48
N ILE A 59 -8.32 -21.55 -1.10
CA ILE A 59 -9.61 -21.77 -0.40
C ILE A 59 -9.70 -23.17 0.22
N ARG A 60 -9.08 -24.19 -0.39
CA ARG A 60 -9.07 -25.56 0.16
C ARG A 60 -7.97 -25.77 1.21
N SER A 61 -7.03 -24.84 1.34
CA SER A 61 -5.88 -24.98 2.25
C SER A 61 -6.26 -24.60 3.68
N ARG A 62 -6.18 -25.57 4.61
CA ARG A 62 -6.36 -25.30 6.05
C ARG A 62 -5.37 -24.25 6.57
N ARG A 63 -4.11 -24.29 6.10
CA ARG A 63 -3.07 -23.33 6.52
C ARG A 63 -3.42 -21.90 6.14
N PHE A 64 -3.94 -21.70 4.92
CA PHE A 64 -4.40 -20.40 4.46
C PHE A 64 -5.44 -19.80 5.41
N TRP A 65 -6.46 -20.59 5.80
CA TRP A 65 -7.49 -20.13 6.71
C TRP A 65 -6.97 -19.85 8.12
N VAL A 66 -6.07 -20.68 8.64
CA VAL A 66 -5.46 -20.47 9.97
C VAL A 66 -4.63 -19.19 9.96
N ASP A 67 -3.72 -19.02 9.00
CA ASP A 67 -2.88 -17.82 8.90
C ASP A 67 -3.73 -16.56 8.74
N SER A 68 -4.76 -16.62 7.88
CA SER A 68 -5.68 -15.51 7.65
C SER A 68 -6.46 -15.16 8.91
N ALA A 69 -6.99 -16.16 9.63
CA ALA A 69 -7.73 -15.94 10.86
C ALA A 69 -6.85 -15.37 11.97
N VAL A 70 -5.62 -15.86 12.12
CA VAL A 70 -4.65 -15.35 13.10
C VAL A 70 -4.36 -13.86 12.85
N VAL A 71 -4.13 -13.47 11.60
CA VAL A 71 -3.82 -12.07 11.27
C VAL A 71 -5.05 -11.18 11.44
N LEU A 72 -6.21 -11.59 10.93
CA LEU A 72 -7.45 -10.82 11.01
C LEU A 72 -7.91 -10.64 12.46
N LEU A 73 -8.09 -11.74 13.19
CA LEU A 73 -8.55 -11.71 14.57
C LEU A 73 -7.48 -11.12 15.49
N GLY A 74 -6.20 -11.42 15.25
CA GLY A 74 -5.09 -10.86 16.01
C GLY A 74 -4.99 -9.34 15.87
N SER A 75 -5.17 -8.80 14.67
CA SER A 75 -5.17 -7.34 14.43
C SER A 75 -6.35 -6.66 15.12
N SER A 76 -7.55 -7.23 15.01
CA SER A 76 -8.74 -6.70 15.66
C SER A 76 -8.67 -6.81 17.19
N LEU A 77 -8.12 -7.90 17.72
CA LEU A 77 -7.89 -8.07 19.16
C LEU A 77 -6.84 -7.08 19.67
N ALA A 78 -5.73 -6.91 18.95
CA ALA A 78 -4.71 -5.93 19.31
C ALA A 78 -5.29 -4.52 19.36
N ALA A 79 -6.10 -4.14 18.36
CA ALA A 79 -6.83 -2.88 18.37
C ALA A 79 -7.73 -2.73 19.59
N ALA A 80 -8.55 -3.75 19.90
CA ALA A 80 -9.45 -3.72 21.05
C ALA A 80 -8.69 -3.59 22.38
N VAL A 81 -7.58 -4.31 22.53
CA VAL A 81 -6.73 -4.24 23.73
C VAL A 81 -6.10 -2.86 23.87
N ILE A 82 -5.54 -2.29 22.79
CA ILE A 82 -4.95 -0.95 22.83
C ILE A 82 -5.99 0.08 23.22
N VAL A 83 -7.18 0.05 22.60
CA VAL A 83 -8.27 0.98 22.94
C VAL A 83 -8.67 0.81 24.40
N ALA A 84 -8.86 -0.41 24.90
CA ALA A 84 -9.23 -0.67 26.28
C ALA A 84 -8.20 -0.15 27.29
N VAL A 85 -6.91 -0.34 27.01
CA VAL A 85 -5.80 0.17 27.85
C VAL A 85 -5.80 1.69 27.87
N LEU A 86 -5.93 2.32 26.70
CA LEU A 86 -5.82 3.77 26.56
C LEU A 86 -7.09 4.53 27.02
N SER A 87 -8.25 3.89 26.96
CA SER A 87 -9.51 4.47 27.45
C SER A 87 -9.72 4.28 28.95
N GLY A 88 -8.86 3.52 29.63
CA GLY A 88 -9.03 3.19 31.06
C GLY A 88 -10.34 2.45 31.36
N ALA A 89 -10.91 1.76 30.37
CA ALA A 89 -12.28 1.27 30.44
C ALA A 89 -12.45 0.17 31.49
N SER A 90 -13.30 0.42 32.49
CA SER A 90 -13.97 -0.63 33.26
C SER A 90 -15.03 -1.33 32.39
N ALA A 91 -15.36 -2.59 32.70
CA ALA A 91 -16.15 -3.51 31.88
C ALA A 91 -17.53 -3.00 31.37
N SER A 92 -18.05 -1.88 31.90
CA SER A 92 -19.29 -1.22 31.47
C SER A 92 -19.16 -0.31 30.24
N GLY A 93 -17.95 0.05 29.80
CA GLY A 93 -17.71 1.00 28.69
C GLY A 93 -17.57 0.39 27.29
N ALA A 94 -17.83 -0.91 27.12
CA ALA A 94 -17.55 -1.63 25.87
C ALA A 94 -18.30 -1.08 24.64
N ALA A 95 -19.48 -0.46 24.83
CA ALA A 95 -20.24 0.14 23.73
C ALA A 95 -19.55 1.40 23.15
N GLU A 96 -18.89 2.20 24.00
CA GLU A 96 -18.24 3.46 23.62
C GLU A 96 -16.88 3.24 22.93
N THR A 97 -16.28 2.05 23.07
CA THR A 97 -14.96 1.74 22.52
C THR A 97 -14.99 1.10 21.13
N TRP A 98 -16.15 0.64 20.65
CA TRP A 98 -16.28 0.00 19.33
C TRP A 98 -15.86 0.88 18.15
N PRO A 99 -16.22 2.18 18.08
CA PRO A 99 -15.82 3.05 16.98
C PRO A 99 -14.29 3.21 16.89
N TRP A 100 -13.63 3.36 18.03
CA TRP A 100 -12.17 3.47 18.09
C TRP A 100 -11.47 2.14 17.79
N THR A 101 -12.05 1.03 18.24
CA THR A 101 -11.56 -0.32 17.93
C THR A 101 -11.63 -0.59 16.43
N TYR A 102 -12.72 -0.20 15.78
CA TYR A 102 -12.89 -0.30 14.34
C TYR A 102 -11.81 0.49 13.57
N VAL A 103 -11.62 1.77 13.91
CA VAL A 103 -10.63 2.62 13.23
C VAL A 103 -9.20 2.11 13.46
N LEU A 104 -8.89 1.68 14.69
CA LEU A 104 -7.55 1.18 15.00
C LEU A 104 -7.28 -0.19 14.36
N ALA A 105 -8.29 -1.08 14.29
CA ALA A 105 -8.17 -2.33 13.55
C ALA A 105 -7.90 -2.07 12.06
N ALA A 106 -8.62 -1.12 11.45
CA ALA A 106 -8.38 -0.69 10.07
C ALA A 106 -6.95 -0.17 9.85
N ALA A 107 -6.36 0.51 10.83
CA ALA A 107 -4.99 1.02 10.76
C ALA A 107 -3.91 -0.05 10.95
N ILE A 108 -4.15 -1.06 11.80
CA ILE A 108 -3.20 -2.14 12.08
C ILE A 108 -3.18 -3.19 10.96
N LEU A 109 -4.34 -3.45 10.34
CA LEU A 109 -4.53 -4.51 9.34
C LEU A 109 -3.55 -4.45 8.14
N PRO A 110 -3.26 -3.29 7.52
CA PRO A 110 -2.28 -3.23 6.42
C PRO A 110 -0.86 -3.64 6.85
N ALA A 111 -0.44 -3.25 8.06
CA ALA A 111 0.88 -3.60 8.58
C ALA A 111 1.00 -5.11 8.86
N SER A 112 -0.03 -5.72 9.44
CA SER A 112 -0.05 -7.17 9.70
C SER A 112 -0.19 -7.98 8.41
N ALA A 113 -0.98 -7.49 7.44
CA ALA A 113 -1.08 -8.03 6.10
C ALA A 113 0.27 -8.04 5.36
N SER A 114 1.07 -6.97 5.51
CA SER A 114 2.41 -6.87 4.92
C SER A 114 3.32 -8.02 5.39
N MET A 115 3.30 -8.33 6.69
CA MET A 115 4.07 -9.44 7.25
C MET A 115 3.61 -10.80 6.71
N LEU A 116 2.29 -11.00 6.60
CA LEU A 116 1.72 -12.21 6.03
C LEU A 116 2.06 -12.36 4.54
N ALA A 117 2.07 -11.25 3.79
CA ALA A 117 2.43 -11.22 2.38
C ALA A 117 3.89 -11.63 2.16
N VAL A 118 4.83 -11.10 2.96
CA VAL A 118 6.24 -11.54 2.92
C VAL A 118 6.34 -13.02 3.28
N HIS A 119 5.66 -13.47 4.33
CA HIS A 119 5.67 -14.87 4.75
C HIS A 119 5.23 -15.81 3.62
N TRP A 120 4.09 -15.53 2.97
CA TRP A 120 3.62 -16.33 1.83
C TRP A 120 4.49 -16.17 0.58
N GLY A 121 5.10 -15.00 0.35
CA GLY A 121 6.06 -14.78 -0.72
C GLY A 121 7.31 -15.63 -0.60
N LEU A 122 7.88 -15.70 0.62
CA LEU A 122 9.03 -16.55 0.92
C LEU A 122 8.72 -18.04 0.72
N LEU A 123 7.53 -18.48 1.16
CA LEU A 123 7.10 -19.88 1.02
C LEU A 123 6.78 -20.29 -0.43
N GLY A 124 6.36 -19.34 -1.27
CA GLY A 124 6.00 -19.59 -2.66
C GLY A 124 7.16 -20.09 -3.51
N GLU A 125 8.35 -19.49 -3.36
CA GLU A 125 9.54 -19.85 -4.14
C GLU A 125 10.25 -21.09 -3.59
N CYS A 126 10.21 -21.34 -2.28
CA CYS A 126 10.75 -22.57 -1.68
C CYS A 126 10.06 -23.85 -2.21
N ARG A 127 8.80 -23.73 -2.65
CA ARG A 127 8.05 -24.82 -3.28
C ARG A 127 8.41 -24.99 -4.77
N ARG A 128 9.00 -23.96 -5.39
CA ARG A 128 9.37 -23.93 -6.82
C ARG A 128 10.70 -24.63 -7.11
N ASP A 129 11.64 -24.65 -6.17
CA ASP A 129 12.90 -25.42 -6.29
C ASP A 129 12.67 -26.94 -6.52
N GLN A 130 11.43 -27.43 -6.39
CA GLN A 130 11.04 -28.81 -6.67
C GLN A 130 10.40 -29.02 -8.07
N HIS A 131 10.15 -27.96 -8.84
CA HIS A 131 9.54 -28.04 -10.18
C HIS A 131 10.29 -27.12 -11.16
N ASP A 132 11.13 -27.72 -11.98
CA ASP A 132 12.01 -27.07 -12.96
C ASP A 132 11.22 -26.61 -14.19
N ASP A 133 10.37 -25.60 -14.01
CA ASP A 133 9.71 -24.87 -15.10
C ASP A 133 10.43 -23.53 -15.31
N GLY A 134 10.94 -23.30 -16.53
CA GLY A 134 11.89 -22.23 -16.92
C GLY A 134 11.47 -20.76 -16.67
N ASP A 135 11.92 -19.82 -17.52
CA ASP A 135 11.86 -18.35 -17.25
C ASP A 135 10.46 -17.78 -16.90
N LEU A 136 9.36 -18.41 -17.34
CA LEU A 136 7.99 -18.02 -17.00
C LEU A 136 7.53 -18.47 -15.59
N GLY A 137 8.24 -19.43 -14.99
CA GLY A 137 7.98 -19.91 -13.62
C GLY A 137 8.28 -18.87 -12.55
N ARG A 138 9.09 -17.85 -12.87
CA ARG A 138 9.47 -16.77 -11.93
C ARG A 138 8.31 -15.87 -11.52
N GLY A 139 7.27 -15.71 -12.36
CA GLY A 139 6.11 -14.87 -12.06
C GLY A 139 4.97 -15.61 -11.33
N LEU A 140 4.99 -16.93 -11.33
CA LEU A 140 3.94 -17.76 -10.72
C LEU A 140 3.79 -17.57 -9.19
N PRO A 141 4.87 -17.47 -8.39
CA PRO A 141 4.77 -17.20 -6.95
C PRO A 141 4.18 -15.83 -6.66
N LEU A 142 4.55 -14.81 -7.45
CA LEU A 142 3.98 -13.48 -7.34
C LEU A 142 2.48 -13.47 -7.65
N LEU A 143 2.07 -14.21 -8.69
CA LEU A 143 0.66 -14.39 -9.01
C LEU A 143 -0.08 -15.13 -7.88
N ALA A 144 0.48 -16.22 -7.38
CA ALA A 144 -0.13 -17.01 -6.31
C ALA A 144 -0.30 -16.20 -5.01
N THR A 145 0.72 -15.41 -4.64
CA THR A 145 0.66 -14.51 -3.48
C THR A 145 -0.35 -13.39 -3.69
N SER A 146 -0.41 -12.79 -4.88
CA SER A 146 -1.39 -11.76 -5.24
C SER A 146 -2.84 -12.29 -5.17
N VAL A 147 -3.08 -13.50 -5.67
CA VAL A 147 -4.40 -14.15 -5.58
C VAL A 147 -4.80 -14.42 -4.13
N ARG A 148 -3.87 -14.92 -3.30
CA ARG A 148 -4.13 -15.11 -1.86
C ARG A 148 -4.37 -13.78 -1.15
N GLY A 149 -3.63 -12.75 -1.51
CA GLY A 149 -3.81 -11.39 -0.99
C GLY A 149 -5.17 -10.80 -1.34
N LEU A 150 -5.67 -11.04 -2.55
CA LEU A 150 -7.01 -10.59 -2.95
C LEU A 150 -8.10 -11.30 -2.15
N ILE A 151 -8.00 -12.62 -1.95
CA ILE A 151 -8.95 -13.37 -1.11
C ILE A 151 -8.88 -12.86 0.34
N PHE A 152 -7.67 -12.63 0.86
CA PHE A 152 -7.48 -12.07 2.19
C PHE A 152 -8.06 -10.65 2.31
N ALA A 153 -7.92 -9.80 1.30
CA ALA A 153 -8.50 -8.45 1.28
C ALA A 153 -10.04 -8.49 1.31
N VAL A 154 -10.66 -9.46 0.64
CA VAL A 154 -12.11 -9.69 0.75
C VAL A 154 -12.50 -10.13 2.16
N LEU A 155 -11.73 -11.01 2.80
CA LEU A 155 -11.98 -11.42 4.19
C LEU A 155 -11.76 -10.26 5.19
N ALA A 156 -10.76 -9.43 4.95
CA ALA A 156 -10.52 -8.21 5.73
C ALA A 156 -11.71 -7.26 5.59
N LEU A 157 -12.18 -7.03 4.36
CA LEU A 157 -13.36 -6.20 4.10
C LEU A 157 -14.60 -6.73 4.83
N THR A 158 -14.88 -8.03 4.76
CA THR A 158 -16.07 -8.59 5.42
C THR A 158 -16.01 -8.46 6.93
N LEU A 159 -14.86 -8.77 7.56
CA LEU A 159 -14.66 -8.56 9.00
C LEU A 159 -14.81 -7.08 9.37
N GLN A 160 -14.23 -6.19 8.57
CA GLN A 160 -14.24 -4.77 8.85
C GLN A 160 -15.64 -4.16 8.67
N LEU A 161 -16.45 -4.65 7.75
CA LEU A 161 -17.86 -4.30 7.65
C LEU A 161 -18.67 -4.77 8.87
N VAL A 162 -18.35 -5.94 9.43
CA VAL A 162 -18.97 -6.39 10.69
C VAL A 162 -18.60 -5.45 11.83
N LEU A 163 -17.32 -5.06 11.95
CA LEU A 163 -16.88 -4.10 12.97
C LEU A 163 -17.51 -2.71 12.76
N ALA A 164 -17.68 -2.27 11.51
CA ALA A 164 -18.38 -1.02 11.18
C ALA A 164 -19.83 -1.05 11.66
N ALA A 165 -20.55 -2.16 11.40
CA ALA A 165 -21.92 -2.35 11.83
C ALA A 165 -22.06 -2.35 13.37
N LEU A 166 -21.13 -3.01 14.07
CA LEU A 166 -21.08 -3.01 15.54
C LEU A 166 -20.79 -1.61 16.11
N ALA A 167 -19.97 -0.83 15.41
CA ALA A 167 -19.62 0.54 15.78
C ALA A 167 -20.67 1.59 15.36
N GLY A 168 -21.69 1.22 14.59
CA GLY A 168 -22.62 2.18 13.99
C GLY A 168 -21.93 3.14 12.99
N ALA A 169 -20.80 2.75 12.42
CA ALA A 169 -19.93 3.60 11.60
C ALA A 169 -20.07 3.30 10.09
N SER A 170 -19.59 4.21 9.24
CA SER A 170 -19.59 3.99 7.79
C SER A 170 -18.60 2.91 7.35
N GLY A 171 -18.94 2.18 6.28
CA GLY A 171 -18.06 1.18 5.65
C GLY A 171 -16.92 1.77 4.82
N ARG A 172 -16.76 3.11 4.74
CA ARG A 172 -15.72 3.73 3.89
C ARG A 172 -14.32 3.39 4.35
N THR A 173 -14.07 3.41 5.67
CA THR A 173 -12.80 3.01 6.26
C THR A 173 -12.52 1.52 6.06
N ALA A 174 -13.54 0.65 6.09
CA ALA A 174 -13.41 -0.76 5.74
C ALA A 174 -12.94 -0.96 4.29
N VAL A 175 -13.53 -0.23 3.34
CA VAL A 175 -13.11 -0.27 1.92
C VAL A 175 -11.67 0.22 1.76
N ALA A 176 -11.33 1.35 2.37
CA ALA A 176 -9.98 1.91 2.29
C ALA A 176 -8.93 0.97 2.91
N ALA A 177 -9.23 0.34 4.05
CA ALA A 177 -8.36 -0.66 4.67
C ALA A 177 -8.18 -1.90 3.78
N ALA A 178 -9.26 -2.40 3.16
CA ALA A 178 -9.18 -3.54 2.25
C ALA A 178 -8.35 -3.24 0.99
N LEU A 179 -8.47 -2.02 0.44
CA LEU A 179 -7.63 -1.57 -0.67
C LEU A 179 -6.16 -1.46 -0.27
N ALA A 180 -5.88 -0.88 0.90
CA ALA A 180 -4.52 -0.83 1.45
C ALA A 180 -3.94 -2.24 1.60
N VAL A 181 -4.70 -3.17 2.19
CA VAL A 181 -4.30 -4.59 2.31
C VAL A 181 -3.99 -5.19 0.94
N ALA A 182 -4.81 -4.96 -0.09
CA ALA A 182 -4.55 -5.49 -1.42
C ALA A 182 -3.24 -4.94 -2.03
N VAL A 183 -2.97 -3.65 -1.85
CA VAL A 183 -1.72 -3.01 -2.31
C VAL A 183 -0.52 -3.56 -1.53
N GLU A 184 -0.62 -3.65 -0.21
CA GLU A 184 0.46 -4.19 0.63
C GLU A 184 0.78 -5.64 0.28
N PHE A 185 -0.23 -6.46 0.00
CA PHE A 185 -0.01 -7.83 -0.46
C PHE A 185 0.74 -7.90 -1.79
N LEU A 186 0.48 -6.97 -2.71
CA LEU A 186 1.19 -6.91 -3.98
C LEU A 186 2.66 -6.50 -3.76
N VAL A 187 2.90 -5.43 -2.99
CA VAL A 187 4.24 -4.88 -2.75
C VAL A 187 5.08 -5.84 -1.90
N PHE A 188 4.60 -6.21 -0.72
CA PHE A 188 5.33 -7.09 0.20
C PHE A 188 5.36 -8.55 -0.28
N GLY A 189 4.34 -8.99 -1.02
CA GLY A 189 4.39 -10.26 -1.74
C GLY A 189 5.52 -10.27 -2.78
N ALA A 190 5.65 -9.20 -3.59
CA ALA A 190 6.76 -9.04 -4.52
C ALA A 190 8.11 -9.03 -3.81
N ILE A 191 8.24 -8.33 -2.68
CA ILE A 191 9.46 -8.35 -1.86
C ILE A 191 9.78 -9.78 -1.39
N GLY A 192 8.81 -10.49 -0.82
CA GLY A 192 9.02 -11.86 -0.33
C GLY A 192 9.43 -12.82 -1.45
N THR A 193 8.72 -12.79 -2.58
CA THR A 193 9.05 -13.63 -3.74
C THR A 193 10.40 -13.26 -4.36
N GLY A 194 10.72 -11.97 -4.45
CA GLY A 194 11.99 -11.48 -4.98
C GLY A 194 13.16 -11.89 -4.10
N VAL A 195 13.08 -11.65 -2.78
CA VAL A 195 14.13 -12.06 -1.82
C VAL A 195 14.37 -13.57 -1.88
N ALA A 196 13.31 -14.37 -1.97
CA ALA A 196 13.43 -15.82 -2.09
C ALA A 196 14.05 -16.24 -3.43
N ALA A 197 13.75 -15.56 -4.53
CA ALA A 197 14.35 -15.83 -5.84
C ALA A 197 15.83 -15.41 -5.92
N LEU A 198 16.22 -14.34 -5.21
CA LEU A 198 17.60 -13.85 -5.16
C LEU A 198 18.51 -14.74 -4.32
N LEU A 199 18.00 -15.37 -3.26
CA LEU A 199 18.81 -16.09 -2.29
C LEU A 199 18.56 -17.60 -2.34
N LYS A 200 19.58 -18.36 -2.77
CA LYS A 200 19.56 -19.84 -2.83
C LYS A 200 19.41 -20.53 -1.46
N HIS A 201 19.61 -19.81 -0.36
CA HIS A 201 19.52 -20.37 1.00
C HIS A 201 18.22 -19.93 1.68
N PRO A 202 17.30 -20.85 2.01
CA PRO A 202 15.98 -20.50 2.55
C PRO A 202 16.06 -19.76 3.89
N VAL A 203 17.06 -20.08 4.71
CA VAL A 203 17.28 -19.40 6.00
C VAL A 203 17.70 -17.94 5.79
N ARG A 204 18.64 -17.68 4.86
CA ARG A 204 19.11 -16.31 4.57
C ARG A 204 18.01 -15.49 3.89
N ALA A 205 17.26 -16.10 2.99
CA ALA A 205 16.07 -15.49 2.37
C ALA A 205 15.05 -15.11 3.43
N GLY A 206 14.78 -16.01 4.38
CA GLY A 206 13.89 -15.74 5.51
C GLY A 206 14.36 -14.56 6.35
N ILE A 207 15.62 -14.55 6.78
CA ILE A 207 16.19 -13.46 7.59
C ILE A 207 16.08 -12.13 6.84
N LEU A 208 16.55 -12.05 5.59
CA LEU A 208 16.53 -10.82 4.82
C LEU A 208 15.10 -10.33 4.56
N GLY A 209 14.19 -11.24 4.22
CA GLY A 209 12.78 -10.91 3.97
C GLY A 209 12.10 -10.33 5.20
N TRP A 210 12.29 -10.96 6.38
CA TRP A 210 11.74 -10.46 7.64
C TRP A 210 12.39 -9.15 8.08
N VAL A 211 13.71 -9.01 7.96
CA VAL A 211 14.41 -7.76 8.30
C VAL A 211 13.89 -6.62 7.43
N LEU A 212 13.73 -6.83 6.12
CA LEU A 212 13.19 -5.82 5.21
C LEU A 212 11.73 -5.49 5.53
N ALA A 213 10.90 -6.50 5.82
CA ALA A 213 9.51 -6.30 6.22
C ALA A 213 9.40 -5.44 7.49
N ILE A 214 10.16 -5.79 8.53
CA ILE A 214 10.19 -5.08 9.80
C ILE A 214 10.74 -3.67 9.62
N ALA A 215 11.83 -3.51 8.87
CA ALA A 215 12.41 -2.20 8.62
C ALA A 215 11.44 -1.27 7.87
N LEU A 216 10.69 -1.77 6.88
CA LEU A 216 9.72 -0.97 6.14
C LEU A 216 8.49 -0.64 6.99
N VAL A 217 7.91 -1.62 7.70
CA VAL A 217 6.73 -1.40 8.53
C VAL A 217 7.05 -0.50 9.73
N ALA A 218 8.08 -0.84 10.50
CA ALA A 218 8.49 -0.03 11.66
C ALA A 218 9.10 1.32 11.22
N GLY A 219 9.84 1.34 10.11
CA GLY A 219 10.38 2.55 9.53
C GLY A 219 9.30 3.52 9.07
N ASN A 220 8.20 3.02 8.49
CA ASN A 220 7.05 3.87 8.16
C ASN A 220 6.43 4.50 9.42
N VAL A 221 6.22 3.71 10.48
CA VAL A 221 5.72 4.23 11.76
C VAL A 221 6.68 5.27 12.35
N ALA A 222 7.98 4.98 12.35
CA ALA A 222 9.00 5.88 12.87
C ALA A 222 9.12 7.17 12.04
N ALA A 223 9.04 7.08 10.71
CA ALA A 223 9.06 8.24 9.82
C ALA A 223 7.84 9.13 10.07
N VAL A 224 6.64 8.54 10.14
CA VAL A 224 5.41 9.26 10.48
C VAL A 224 5.52 9.95 11.83
N TRP A 225 6.06 9.27 12.85
CA TRP A 225 6.24 9.84 14.18
C TRP A 225 7.26 10.99 14.19
N ALA A 226 8.41 10.80 13.53
CA ALA A 226 9.47 11.81 13.41
C ALA A 226 9.03 13.04 12.60
N LEU A 227 8.14 12.84 11.62
CA LEU A 227 7.59 13.91 10.79
C LEU A 227 6.43 14.65 11.47
N MET A 228 5.82 14.09 12.52
CA MET A 228 4.65 14.68 13.20
C MET A 228 4.87 16.12 13.70
N PRO A 229 6.01 16.48 14.33
CA PRO A 229 6.26 17.86 14.76
C PRO A 229 6.33 18.85 13.58
N ALA A 230 6.82 18.42 12.42
CA ALA A 230 6.93 19.26 11.23
C ALA A 230 5.58 19.57 10.57
N VAL A 231 4.50 18.93 11.00
CA VAL A 231 3.13 19.15 10.49
C VAL A 231 2.40 20.25 11.25
N ARG A 232 2.98 20.79 12.33
CA ARG A 232 2.41 21.90 13.09
C ARG A 232 3.18 23.18 12.78
N SER A 233 2.55 24.07 12.02
CA SER A 233 2.89 25.51 12.07
C SER A 233 2.02 26.13 13.15
N GLU A 234 2.63 26.73 14.17
CA GLU A 234 1.93 27.57 15.14
C GLU A 234 2.22 29.03 14.79
N ASP A 235 1.35 29.60 13.94
CA ASP A 235 1.48 31.00 13.55
C ASP A 235 0.58 31.87 14.46
N PRO A 236 1.15 32.86 15.19
CA PRO A 236 0.36 33.76 16.01
C PRO A 236 -0.40 34.73 15.09
N VAL A 237 -1.73 34.70 15.16
CA VAL A 237 -2.57 35.69 14.49
C VAL A 237 -3.18 36.61 15.54
N THR A 238 -2.99 37.92 15.33
CA THR A 238 -3.59 38.94 16.19
C THR A 238 -5.00 39.24 15.70
N VAL A 239 -6.01 38.85 16.48
CA VAL A 239 -7.40 39.23 16.20
C VAL A 239 -7.86 40.29 17.19
N ALA A 240 -8.63 41.24 16.67
CA ALA A 240 -9.30 42.24 17.48
C ALA A 240 -10.56 41.64 18.13
N ILE A 241 -10.55 41.45 19.45
CA ILE A 241 -11.72 40.93 20.19
C ILE A 241 -12.14 41.91 21.29
N ASN A 242 -13.44 41.95 21.58
CA ASN A 242 -13.96 42.75 22.67
C ASN A 242 -14.08 41.87 23.92
N VAL A 243 -13.24 42.14 24.92
CA VAL A 243 -13.17 41.35 26.16
C VAL A 243 -14.11 41.95 27.19
N LYS A 244 -15.19 41.24 27.51
CA LYS A 244 -16.11 41.63 28.57
C LYS A 244 -15.50 41.26 29.93
N HIS A 245 -15.11 42.28 30.68
CA HIS A 245 -14.59 42.10 32.02
C HIS A 245 -15.73 42.06 33.04
N GLY A 246 -15.63 41.14 34.01
CA GLY A 246 -16.51 41.03 35.15
C GLY A 246 -16.29 42.16 36.16
N PRO A 247 -17.10 42.20 37.23
CA PRO A 247 -17.07 43.28 38.23
C PRO A 247 -15.73 43.44 38.96
N PHE A 248 -14.90 42.39 38.93
CA PHE A 248 -13.58 42.33 39.58
C PHE A 248 -12.41 42.39 38.59
N GLY A 249 -12.67 42.72 37.31
CA GLY A 249 -11.65 42.83 36.28
C GLY A 249 -11.18 41.50 35.68
N GLU A 250 -11.86 40.39 35.95
CA GLU A 250 -11.61 39.11 35.28
C GLU A 250 -12.26 39.08 33.89
N ALA A 251 -11.68 38.43 32.90
CA ALA A 251 -12.29 38.26 31.59
C ALA A 251 -13.41 37.19 31.67
N VAL A 252 -14.67 37.58 31.42
CA VAL A 252 -15.86 36.71 31.59
C VAL A 252 -16.46 36.26 30.26
N ALA A 253 -16.33 37.05 29.20
CA ALA A 253 -16.81 36.67 27.87
C ALA A 253 -16.06 37.41 26.76
N TYR A 254 -16.01 36.81 25.57
CA TYR A 254 -15.45 37.38 24.35
C TYR A 254 -16.59 37.56 23.35
N ASP A 255 -16.88 38.80 22.95
CA ASP A 255 -17.86 39.11 21.91
C ASP A 255 -17.16 39.67 20.67
N CYS A 256 -17.56 39.20 19.50
CA CYS A 256 -17.12 39.73 18.21
C CYS A 256 -17.80 41.08 17.95
N ALA A 257 -17.26 42.17 18.49
CA ALA A 257 -17.72 43.52 18.19
C ALA A 257 -17.06 44.04 16.90
N PRO A 258 -17.76 44.89 16.11
CA PRO A 258 -17.19 45.50 14.90
C PRO A 258 -16.08 46.53 15.19
N GLU A 259 -15.86 46.87 16.47
CA GLU A 259 -14.84 47.82 16.91
C GLU A 259 -13.79 47.09 17.77
N ALA A 260 -12.52 47.22 17.37
CA ALA A 260 -11.37 46.55 17.94
C ALA A 260 -10.98 47.15 19.30
N VAL A 261 -11.22 46.44 20.41
CA VAL A 261 -10.89 46.93 21.77
C VAL A 261 -9.66 46.24 22.38
N GLY A 262 -9.11 45.19 21.75
CA GLY A 262 -7.88 44.57 22.21
C GLY A 262 -7.32 43.53 21.23
N ASN A 263 -6.01 43.33 21.30
CA ASN A 263 -5.29 42.33 20.53
C ASN A 263 -5.10 41.08 21.41
N ALA A 264 -5.59 39.93 20.94
CA ALA A 264 -5.26 38.63 21.53
C ALA A 264 -4.43 37.82 20.54
N GLU A 265 -3.32 37.24 21.00
CA GLU A 265 -2.57 36.25 20.22
C GLU A 265 -3.32 34.92 20.28
N ILE A 266 -3.84 34.48 19.14
CA ILE A 266 -4.42 33.16 18.98
C ILE A 266 -3.44 32.33 18.15
N PHE A 267 -3.02 31.19 18.67
CA PHE A 267 -2.20 30.23 17.94
C PHE A 267 -3.08 29.48 16.94
N HIS A 268 -2.91 29.74 15.65
CA HIS A 268 -3.49 28.88 14.62
C HIS A 268 -2.53 27.73 14.32
N THR A 269 -3.02 26.49 14.47
CA THR A 269 -2.29 25.31 14.01
C THR A 269 -2.57 25.08 12.53
N GLU A 270 -1.73 25.58 11.63
CA GLU A 270 -1.81 25.19 10.23
C GLU A 270 -1.23 23.77 10.06
N ARG A 271 -2.05 22.87 9.49
CA ARG A 271 -1.66 21.47 9.28
C ARG A 271 -1.23 21.27 7.84
N ILE A 272 0.02 20.89 7.65
CA ILE A 272 0.53 20.47 6.34
C ILE A 272 -0.04 19.07 6.02
N MET A 273 -1.25 19.05 5.46
CA MET A 273 -2.08 17.84 5.27
C MET A 273 -1.39 16.70 4.54
N TRP A 274 -0.44 16.96 3.63
CA TRP A 274 0.24 15.90 2.87
C TRP A 274 1.18 15.03 3.72
N LEU A 275 1.73 15.54 4.82
CA LEU A 275 2.58 14.75 5.72
C LEU A 275 1.73 13.90 6.67
N ALA A 276 0.61 14.43 7.16
CA ALA A 276 -0.36 13.67 7.96
C ALA A 276 -1.08 12.57 7.15
N ALA A 277 -1.22 12.76 5.83
CA ALA A 277 -1.77 11.78 4.90
C ALA A 277 -0.93 10.50 4.74
N THR A 278 0.25 10.40 5.37
CA THR A 278 1.03 9.15 5.41
C THR A 278 0.73 8.31 6.64
N ASN A 279 0.02 8.86 7.64
CA ASN A 279 -0.36 8.14 8.84
C ASN A 279 -1.73 7.44 8.65
N PRO A 280 -1.77 6.09 8.59
CA PRO A 280 -3.03 5.36 8.39
C PRO A 280 -4.04 5.63 9.51
N VAL A 281 -3.59 5.84 10.75
CA VAL A 281 -4.49 6.22 11.86
C VAL A 281 -5.14 7.57 11.58
N VAL A 282 -4.38 8.56 11.09
CA VAL A 282 -4.95 9.89 10.79
C VAL A 282 -5.90 9.84 9.60
N ILE A 283 -5.57 9.10 8.53
CA ILE A 283 -6.46 8.96 7.37
C ILE A 283 -7.77 8.24 7.77
N PHE A 284 -7.67 7.13 8.49
CA PHE A 284 -8.85 6.36 8.89
C PHE A 284 -9.69 7.09 9.94
N THR A 285 -9.07 7.86 10.84
CA THR A 285 -9.80 8.73 11.77
C THR A 285 -10.49 9.88 11.05
N MET A 286 -9.86 10.56 10.10
CA MET A 286 -10.52 11.60 9.29
C MET A 286 -11.69 11.04 8.48
N MET A 287 -11.54 9.88 7.84
CA MET A 287 -12.63 9.22 7.14
C MET A 287 -13.76 8.72 8.07
N ALA A 288 -13.46 8.49 9.35
CA ALA A 288 -14.44 8.18 10.38
C ALA A 288 -15.03 9.43 11.05
N ALA A 289 -14.33 10.57 11.04
CA ALA A 289 -14.75 11.82 11.68
C ALA A 289 -16.01 12.41 11.04
N ASP A 290 -16.19 12.24 9.72
CA ASP A 290 -17.42 12.59 8.98
C ASP A 290 -18.68 11.86 9.50
N THR A 291 -18.54 10.88 10.41
CA THR A 291 -19.64 10.05 10.91
C THR A 291 -20.00 10.30 12.39
N GLY A 292 -19.50 11.38 13.00
CA GLY A 292 -19.87 11.76 14.36
C GLY A 292 -18.93 11.23 15.47
N LEU A 293 -17.82 10.59 15.13
CA LEU A 293 -16.75 10.26 16.09
C LEU A 293 -16.00 11.48 16.64
N ALA A 294 -16.24 12.68 16.08
CA ALA A 294 -15.54 13.91 16.42
C ALA A 294 -15.84 14.43 17.84
N ASP A 295 -16.98 14.06 18.44
CA ASP A 295 -17.39 14.54 19.77
C ASP A 295 -16.67 13.81 20.94
N GLY A 296 -15.88 12.76 20.65
CA GLY A 296 -15.26 11.91 21.68
C GLY A 296 -13.82 11.50 21.38
N ILE A 297 -13.03 12.40 20.78
CA ILE A 297 -11.65 12.12 20.37
C ILE A 297 -10.77 11.88 21.62
N PRO A 298 -10.24 10.66 21.81
CA PRO A 298 -9.42 10.35 22.96
C PRO A 298 -8.10 11.13 22.90
N GLY A 299 -7.65 11.65 24.05
CA GLY A 299 -6.43 12.47 24.14
C GLY A 299 -5.12 11.77 23.73
N TRP A 300 -5.14 10.46 23.47
CA TRP A 300 -4.02 9.69 22.93
C TRP A 300 -3.96 9.70 21.40
N ILE A 301 -5.03 10.09 20.72
CA ILE A 301 -4.97 10.38 19.29
C ILE A 301 -4.25 11.72 19.16
N PRO A 302 -3.16 11.80 18.36
CA PRO A 302 -2.45 13.04 18.18
C PRO A 302 -3.45 14.12 17.77
N ALA A 303 -3.42 15.28 18.42
CA ALA A 303 -4.36 16.39 18.19
C ALA A 303 -4.48 16.79 16.70
N ALA A 304 -3.56 16.33 15.83
CA ALA A 304 -3.68 16.34 14.37
C ALA A 304 -4.95 15.66 13.79
N ALA A 305 -5.67 14.85 14.56
CA ALA A 305 -6.98 14.30 14.19
C ALA A 305 -8.14 14.94 14.99
N SER A 306 -7.87 15.82 15.94
CA SER A 306 -8.93 16.59 16.60
C SER A 306 -9.46 17.65 15.64
N VAL A 307 -10.71 17.48 15.21
CA VAL A 307 -11.50 18.55 14.63
C VAL A 307 -11.82 19.49 15.78
N GLY A 308 -10.99 20.53 15.95
CA GLY A 308 -11.26 21.59 16.92
C GLY A 308 -12.36 22.48 16.37
N ARG A 309 -13.44 22.62 17.15
CA ARG A 309 -14.31 23.80 17.09
C ARG A 309 -13.55 25.00 17.65
#